data_AF-A0A3C0U1K7-F1
#
_entry.id   AF-A0A3C0U1K7-F1
#
_cell.length_a   1.000
_cell.length_b   1.000
_cell.length_c   1.000
_cell.angle_alpha   90.00
_cell.angle_beta   90.00
_cell.angle_gamma   90.00
#
_symmetry.space_group_name_H-M   'P 1'
#
loop_
_entity.id
_entity.type
_entity.pdbx_description
1 polymer ?
#
loop_
_entity_poly.entity_id
_entity_poly.type
_entity_poly.pdbx_seq_one_letter_code
_entity_poly.pdbx_strand_id
1 'polypeptide(L)'
;MDSAVIMERNLLIGTSGYDYPEWKGVFYPADLKRKDFLSYYATQFNALELNNTFYNMPTAERLFAFYERSGGRLSFSVKVNRLLTHEIDRNWKDAAEDFKAALKSLHEKDCLSAVLFQFPQSFHYTDENRIYLARLIDSFQGFPLVIEFRHREWIRQSVFSGLEERGAGLVFCDMPRLKNLPAGNFSNTAKSPFVGKNAYIRLHGRNADAWYAASDVKNAAGSEKDLSEKNGSCRYRYDYSDS
;
A
#
# COMPACT_ATOMS: atom_id res chain seq x y z
N MET A 1 -13.49 7.15 28.60
CA MET A 1 -12.32 6.42 28.06
C MET A 1 -12.07 7.00 26.69
N ASP A 2 -11.01 7.80 26.61
CA ASP A 2 -11.00 9.02 25.82
C ASP A 2 -10.64 8.80 24.36
N SER A 3 -11.51 9.33 23.49
CA SER A 3 -11.29 9.57 22.06
C SER A 3 -10.07 10.47 21.78
N ALA A 4 -9.45 11.03 22.83
CA ALA A 4 -8.26 11.88 22.75
C ALA A 4 -6.96 11.10 22.49
N VAL A 5 -6.89 9.80 22.79
CA VAL A 5 -5.63 9.02 22.67
C VAL A 5 -5.23 8.73 21.21
N ILE A 6 -6.16 8.87 20.25
CA ILE A 6 -5.88 8.61 18.82
C ILE A 6 -5.34 9.87 18.11
N MET A 7 -5.65 11.07 18.61
CA MET A 7 -5.33 12.35 17.93
C MET A 7 -3.85 12.80 18.01
N GLU A 8 -2.97 12.10 18.74
CA GLU A 8 -1.54 12.47 18.88
C GLU A 8 -0.55 11.43 18.31
N ARG A 9 -0.98 10.52 17.43
CA ARG A 9 -0.01 9.64 16.74
C ARG A 9 0.54 10.36 15.50
N ASN A 10 1.49 11.27 15.73
CA ASN A 10 2.24 11.96 14.66
C ASN A 10 3.04 11.02 13.75
N LEU A 11 3.10 9.72 14.06
CA LEU A 11 3.78 8.71 13.26
C LEU A 11 3.05 7.36 13.33
N LEU A 12 2.60 6.89 12.17
CA LEU A 12 2.00 5.57 11.95
C LEU A 12 3.04 4.64 11.30
N ILE A 13 3.40 3.56 12.00
CA ILE A 13 4.38 2.56 11.56
C ILE A 13 3.72 1.18 11.58
N GLY A 14 3.91 0.46 10.49
CA GLY A 14 3.44 -0.89 10.32
C GLY A 14 4.04 -1.55 9.11
N THR A 15 3.52 -2.73 8.79
CA THR A 15 3.95 -3.55 7.66
C THR A 15 2.85 -3.68 6.61
N SER A 16 3.27 -4.09 5.41
CA SER A 16 2.42 -4.43 4.26
C SER A 16 1.72 -5.78 4.42
N GLY A 17 0.96 -5.96 5.50
CA GLY A 17 0.32 -7.21 5.91
C GLY A 17 0.86 -7.70 7.26
N TYR A 18 0.20 -8.68 7.87
CA TYR A 18 0.59 -9.26 9.16
C TYR A 18 0.55 -10.80 9.15
N ASP A 19 -0.13 -11.43 8.19
CA ASP A 19 -0.39 -12.88 8.25
C ASP A 19 0.72 -13.69 7.58
N TYR A 20 1.87 -13.77 8.26
CA TYR A 20 3.09 -14.42 7.79
C TYR A 20 3.56 -15.49 8.79
N PRO A 21 3.23 -16.78 8.58
CA PRO A 21 3.68 -17.87 9.46
C PRO A 21 5.20 -17.94 9.62
N GLU A 22 5.96 -17.53 8.61
CA GLU A 22 7.42 -17.43 8.61
C GLU A 22 7.97 -16.41 9.63
N TRP A 23 7.14 -15.53 10.17
CA TRP A 23 7.53 -14.60 11.23
C TRP A 23 7.55 -15.25 12.63
N LYS A 24 7.09 -16.50 12.78
CA LYS A 24 7.20 -17.24 14.04
C LYS A 24 8.65 -17.49 14.44
N GLY A 25 8.95 -17.26 15.71
CA GLY A 25 10.30 -17.36 16.26
C GLY A 25 11.20 -16.14 15.97
N VAL A 26 10.73 -15.19 15.16
CA VAL A 26 11.45 -13.94 14.84
C VAL A 26 10.69 -12.74 15.38
N PHE A 27 9.42 -12.60 15.00
CA PHE A 27 8.52 -11.55 15.45
C PHE A 27 7.36 -12.11 16.27
N TYR A 28 6.72 -13.20 15.81
CA TYR A 28 5.69 -13.89 16.57
C TYR A 28 6.30 -14.91 17.54
N PRO A 29 5.73 -15.10 18.75
CA PRO A 29 6.06 -16.26 19.58
C PRO A 29 5.88 -17.56 18.79
N ALA A 30 6.79 -18.52 18.99
CA ALA A 30 6.84 -19.73 18.17
C ALA A 30 5.53 -20.54 18.22
N ASP A 31 4.89 -20.59 19.39
CA ASP A 31 3.66 -21.30 19.68
C ASP A 31 2.38 -20.48 19.41
N LEU A 32 2.50 -19.19 19.05
CA LEU A 32 1.36 -18.32 18.80
C LEU A 32 0.47 -18.90 17.69
N LYS A 33 -0.83 -19.01 17.93
CA LYS A 33 -1.77 -19.50 16.90
C LYS A 33 -2.01 -18.43 15.85
N ARG A 34 -2.11 -18.83 14.58
CA ARG A 34 -2.29 -17.91 13.43
C ARG A 34 -3.47 -16.95 13.60
N LYS A 35 -4.58 -17.41 14.20
CA LYS A 35 -5.76 -16.59 14.48
C LYS A 35 -5.46 -15.37 15.37
N ASP A 36 -4.45 -15.50 16.24
CA ASP A 36 -4.04 -14.50 17.23
C ASP A 36 -2.92 -13.59 16.71
N PHE A 37 -2.42 -13.79 15.48
CA PHE A 37 -1.35 -12.97 14.88
C PHE A 37 -1.70 -11.49 14.83
N LEU A 38 -2.94 -11.14 14.46
CA LEU A 38 -3.36 -9.74 14.36
C LEU A 38 -3.40 -9.07 15.73
N SER A 39 -3.96 -9.75 16.73
CA SER A 39 -4.07 -9.22 18.09
C SER A 39 -2.68 -9.05 18.70
N TYR A 40 -1.76 -9.99 18.47
CA TYR A 40 -0.35 -9.82 18.85
C TYR A 40 0.31 -8.66 18.10
N TYR A 41 0.16 -8.59 16.77
CA TYR A 41 0.73 -7.52 15.94
C TYR A 41 0.30 -6.12 16.43
N ALA A 42 -0.98 -5.97 16.81
CA ALA A 42 -1.54 -4.73 17.35
C ALA A 42 -1.00 -4.31 18.73
N THR A 43 -0.19 -5.15 19.38
CA THR A 43 0.57 -4.77 20.59
C THR A 43 1.93 -4.15 20.27
N GLN A 44 2.45 -4.38 19.05
CA GLN A 44 3.79 -3.97 18.62
C GLN A 44 3.75 -2.78 17.67
N PHE A 45 2.74 -2.72 16.81
CA PHE A 45 2.57 -1.66 15.81
C PHE A 45 1.27 -0.88 16.02
N ASN A 46 1.22 0.32 15.44
CA ASN A 46 0.05 1.20 15.46
C ASN A 46 -0.63 1.36 14.10
N ALA A 47 -0.06 0.79 13.04
CA ALA A 47 -0.66 0.79 11.72
C ALA A 47 -0.53 -0.56 11.01
N LEU A 48 -1.41 -0.79 10.04
CA LEU A 48 -1.38 -1.96 9.19
C LEU A 48 -1.86 -1.62 7.78
N GLU A 49 -1.05 -1.93 6.77
CA GLU A 49 -1.47 -1.86 5.38
C GLU A 49 -2.12 -3.18 4.95
N LEU A 50 -3.42 -3.13 4.65
CA LEU A 50 -4.21 -4.25 4.16
C LEU A 50 -4.00 -4.42 2.66
N ASN A 51 -3.36 -5.53 2.28
CA ASN A 51 -3.04 -5.87 0.89
C ASN A 51 -3.88 -7.02 0.31
N ASN A 52 -4.60 -7.77 1.14
CA ASN A 52 -5.49 -8.85 0.66
C ASN A 52 -6.62 -8.31 -0.24
N THR A 53 -7.03 -7.06 -0.01
CA THR A 53 -8.02 -6.29 -0.77
C THR A 53 -7.61 -6.05 -2.22
N PHE A 54 -6.31 -6.09 -2.51
CA PHE A 54 -5.78 -6.03 -3.87
C PHE A 54 -6.27 -7.20 -4.73
N TYR A 55 -6.32 -8.40 -4.14
CA TYR A 55 -6.70 -9.63 -4.84
C TYR A 55 -8.19 -9.90 -4.77
N ASN A 56 -8.81 -9.60 -3.62
CA ASN A 56 -10.22 -9.89 -3.37
C ASN A 56 -10.95 -8.61 -3.01
N MET A 57 -12.10 -8.33 -3.63
CA MET A 57 -12.92 -7.18 -3.26
C MET A 57 -13.32 -7.31 -1.77
N PRO A 58 -13.03 -6.30 -0.92
CA PRO A 58 -13.42 -6.34 0.47
C PRO A 58 -14.92 -6.11 0.65
N THR A 59 -15.43 -6.47 1.83
CA THR A 59 -16.74 -6.00 2.32
C THR A 59 -16.51 -5.14 3.56
N ALA A 60 -17.49 -4.31 3.90
CA ALA A 60 -17.41 -3.44 5.08
C ALA A 60 -17.21 -4.24 6.37
N GLU A 61 -17.91 -5.37 6.51
CA GLU A 61 -17.82 -6.26 7.68
C GLU A 61 -16.43 -6.85 7.82
N ARG A 62 -15.83 -7.31 6.71
CA ARG A 62 -14.47 -7.88 6.71
C ARG A 62 -13.42 -6.85 7.09
N LEU A 63 -13.54 -5.62 6.58
CA LEU A 63 -12.62 -4.54 6.94
C LEU A 63 -12.78 -4.15 8.40
N PHE A 64 -14.02 -4.01 8.87
CA PHE A 64 -14.30 -3.67 10.27
C PHE A 64 -13.82 -4.74 11.25
N ALA A 65 -13.90 -6.02 10.89
CA ALA A 65 -13.40 -7.12 11.72
C ALA A 65 -11.89 -7.01 12.01
N PHE A 66 -11.08 -6.37 11.15
CA PHE A 66 -9.67 -6.08 11.47
C PHE A 66 -9.54 -5.09 12.62
N TYR A 67 -10.36 -4.03 12.62
CA TYR A 67 -10.39 -3.06 13.71
C TYR A 67 -10.76 -3.73 15.04
N GLU A 68 -11.83 -4.54 15.05
CA GLU A 68 -12.27 -5.26 16.25
C GLU A 68 -11.20 -6.23 16.79
N ARG A 69 -10.61 -7.06 15.91
CA ARG A 69 -9.57 -8.03 16.29
C ARG A 69 -8.26 -7.37 16.73
N SER A 70 -8.00 -6.14 16.28
CA SER A 70 -6.89 -5.32 16.76
C SER A 70 -7.15 -4.65 18.11
N GLY A 71 -8.38 -4.78 18.66
CA GLY A 71 -8.80 -4.08 19.88
C GLY A 71 -8.83 -2.56 19.70
N GLY A 72 -9.09 -2.08 18.48
CA GLY A 72 -9.10 -0.65 18.15
C GLY A 72 -7.74 0.06 18.23
N ARG A 73 -6.63 -0.69 18.24
CA ARG A 73 -5.28 -0.13 18.41
C ARG A 73 -4.60 0.30 17.12
N LEU A 74 -5.13 -0.14 15.98
CA LEU A 74 -4.52 0.07 14.67
C LEU A 74 -5.30 1.11 13.85
N SER A 75 -4.54 1.96 13.18
CA SER A 75 -4.99 2.64 11.97
C SER A 75 -4.67 1.80 10.74
N PHE A 76 -5.50 1.86 9.71
CA PHE A 76 -5.40 1.02 8.53
C PHE A 76 -5.14 1.86 7.30
N SER A 77 -4.18 1.44 6.49
CA SER A 77 -4.16 1.79 5.08
C SER A 77 -4.70 0.62 4.27
N VAL A 78 -5.50 0.89 3.25
CA VAL A 78 -6.14 -0.17 2.45
C VAL A 78 -5.69 -0.02 1.00
N LYS A 79 -5.00 -1.05 0.48
CA LYS A 79 -4.63 -1.09 -0.94
C LYS A 79 -5.87 -1.36 -1.77
N VAL A 80 -6.10 -0.54 -2.78
CA VAL A 80 -7.26 -0.73 -3.67
C VAL A 80 -7.19 -2.03 -4.43
N ASN A 81 -8.35 -2.54 -4.83
CA ASN A 81 -8.44 -3.73 -5.63
C ASN A 81 -7.74 -3.56 -6.99
N ARG A 82 -7.14 -4.63 -7.51
CA ARG A 82 -6.42 -4.63 -8.79
C ARG A 82 -7.26 -4.15 -9.98
N LEU A 83 -8.58 -4.32 -9.92
CA LEU A 83 -9.52 -3.81 -10.94
C LEU A 83 -9.47 -2.27 -11.10
N LEU A 84 -8.96 -1.56 -10.10
CA LEU A 84 -8.83 -0.09 -10.11
C LEU A 84 -7.43 0.41 -10.49
N THR A 85 -6.45 -0.48 -10.68
CA THR A 85 -5.04 -0.06 -10.88
C THR A 85 -4.25 -0.90 -11.89
N HIS A 86 -4.58 -2.18 -12.05
CA HIS A 86 -3.83 -3.13 -12.86
C HIS A 86 -4.69 -3.79 -13.95
N GLU A 87 -5.95 -4.10 -13.65
CA GLU A 87 -6.91 -4.79 -14.51
C GLU A 87 -8.09 -3.86 -14.81
N ILE A 88 -7.76 -2.65 -15.31
CA ILE A 88 -8.73 -1.56 -15.50
C ILE A 88 -9.60 -1.88 -16.71
N ASP A 89 -10.89 -2.07 -16.47
CA ASP A 89 -11.89 -2.26 -17.52
C ASP A 89 -12.79 -1.03 -17.69
N ARG A 90 -13.76 -1.10 -18.62
CA ARG A 90 -14.72 -0.02 -18.89
C ARG A 90 -15.72 0.23 -17.76
N ASN A 91 -15.93 -0.77 -16.89
CA ASN A 91 -16.90 -0.79 -15.79
C ASN A 91 -16.23 -0.53 -14.42
N TRP A 92 -14.99 -0.03 -14.40
CA TRP A 92 -14.24 0.23 -13.17
C TRP A 92 -15.00 1.06 -12.12
N LYS A 93 -15.99 1.86 -12.54
CA LYS A 93 -16.85 2.64 -11.66
C LYS A 93 -17.64 1.76 -10.69
N ASP A 94 -18.14 0.62 -11.13
CA ASP A 94 -18.89 -0.30 -10.27
C ASP A 94 -17.95 -0.87 -9.19
N ALA A 95 -16.76 -1.29 -9.59
CA ALA A 95 -15.71 -1.72 -8.67
C ALA A 95 -15.27 -0.60 -7.69
N ALA A 96 -15.30 0.66 -8.14
CA ALA A 96 -15.01 1.81 -7.28
C ALA A 96 -16.11 2.04 -6.25
N GLU A 97 -17.39 1.95 -6.64
CA GLU A 97 -18.51 2.06 -5.69
C GLU A 97 -18.49 0.93 -4.65
N ASP A 98 -18.29 -0.31 -5.08
CA ASP A 98 -18.18 -1.47 -4.17
C ASP A 98 -17.04 -1.28 -3.17
N PHE A 99 -15.88 -0.83 -3.65
CA PHE A 99 -14.72 -0.60 -2.78
C PHE A 99 -14.98 0.54 -1.78
N LYS A 100 -15.60 1.66 -2.21
CA LYS A 100 -15.97 2.76 -1.32
C LYS A 100 -16.96 2.33 -0.24
N ALA A 101 -17.95 1.52 -0.61
CA ALA A 101 -18.90 0.97 0.35
C ALA A 101 -18.18 0.15 1.43
N ALA A 102 -17.16 -0.63 1.06
CA ALA A 102 -16.35 -1.39 2.01
C ALA A 102 -15.52 -0.50 2.96
N LEU A 103 -15.00 0.65 2.48
CA LEU A 103 -14.17 1.55 3.29
C LEU A 103 -14.97 2.30 4.38
N LYS A 104 -16.27 2.46 4.20
CA LYS A 104 -17.13 3.35 5.00
C LYS A 104 -16.96 3.15 6.50
N SER A 105 -17.01 1.91 6.99
CA SER A 105 -16.96 1.63 8.43
C SER A 105 -15.62 2.00 9.08
N LEU A 106 -14.49 1.82 8.37
CA LEU A 106 -13.19 2.25 8.88
C LEU A 106 -13.05 3.78 8.83
N HIS A 107 -13.60 4.41 7.80
CA HIS A 107 -13.59 5.86 7.65
C HIS A 107 -14.42 6.55 8.74
N GLU A 108 -15.64 6.08 8.99
CA GLU A 108 -16.53 6.62 10.04
C GLU A 108 -15.99 6.40 11.47
N LYS A 109 -15.12 5.41 11.67
CA LYS A 109 -14.39 5.19 12.94
C LYS A 109 -13.09 5.94 13.07
N ASP A 110 -12.74 6.78 12.09
CA ASP A 110 -11.50 7.56 12.07
C ASP A 110 -10.24 6.67 12.21
N CYS A 111 -10.31 5.44 11.69
CA CYS A 111 -9.19 4.50 11.70
C CYS A 111 -8.69 4.15 10.30
N LEU A 112 -9.28 4.72 9.25
CA LEU A 112 -8.74 4.67 7.88
C LEU A 112 -7.73 5.81 7.68
N SER A 113 -6.44 5.50 7.68
CA SER A 113 -5.37 6.50 7.52
C SER A 113 -4.98 6.75 6.07
N ALA A 114 -5.17 5.78 5.17
CA ALA A 114 -4.92 5.94 3.74
C ALA A 114 -5.68 4.93 2.85
N VAL A 115 -6.03 5.35 1.65
CA VAL A 115 -6.48 4.49 0.54
C VAL A 115 -5.38 4.50 -0.52
N LEU A 116 -4.68 3.37 -0.65
CA LEU A 116 -3.47 3.27 -1.47
C LEU A 116 -3.81 2.81 -2.89
N PHE A 117 -3.56 3.69 -3.86
CA PHE A 117 -3.63 3.41 -5.29
C PHE A 117 -2.22 3.23 -5.85
N GLN A 118 -1.76 1.99 -5.91
CA GLN A 118 -0.46 1.67 -6.50
C GLN A 118 -0.63 1.23 -7.95
N PHE A 119 -0.07 1.99 -8.88
CA PHE A 119 -0.10 1.72 -10.31
C PHE A 119 1.14 0.96 -10.79
N PRO A 120 1.01 -0.03 -11.69
CA PRO A 120 2.12 -0.86 -12.17
C PRO A 120 3.05 -0.09 -13.11
N GLN A 121 4.19 -0.70 -13.48
CA GLN A 121 5.15 -0.13 -14.44
C GLN A 121 4.52 0.07 -15.84
N SER A 122 3.54 -0.76 -16.21
CA SER A 122 2.81 -0.65 -17.48
C SER A 122 1.86 0.55 -17.56
N PHE A 123 1.61 1.24 -16.44
CA PHE A 123 0.80 2.45 -16.42
C PHE A 123 1.68 3.64 -16.85
N HIS A 124 1.73 3.90 -18.16
CA HIS A 124 2.53 4.98 -18.76
C HIS A 124 1.84 6.34 -18.70
N TYR A 125 2.63 7.43 -18.82
CA TYR A 125 2.09 8.79 -18.83
C TYR A 125 1.48 9.12 -20.20
N THR A 126 0.26 8.65 -20.44
CA THR A 126 -0.54 8.94 -21.65
C THR A 126 -1.77 9.79 -21.29
N ASP A 127 -2.40 10.42 -22.29
CA ASP A 127 -3.59 11.24 -22.04
C ASP A 127 -4.76 10.42 -21.51
N GLU A 128 -4.95 9.21 -22.01
CA GLU A 128 -5.99 8.28 -21.54
C GLU A 128 -5.77 7.92 -20.07
N ASN A 129 -4.54 7.57 -19.69
CA ASN A 129 -4.20 7.22 -18.30
C ASN A 129 -4.32 8.41 -17.36
N ARG A 130 -4.00 9.63 -17.82
CA ARG A 130 -4.18 10.87 -17.04
C ARG A 130 -5.66 11.17 -16.81
N ILE A 131 -6.49 11.02 -17.84
CA ILE A 131 -7.95 11.19 -17.73
C ILE A 131 -8.53 10.14 -16.78
N TYR A 132 -8.09 8.89 -16.90
CA TYR A 132 -8.49 7.81 -16.00
C TYR A 132 -8.12 8.12 -14.55
N LEU A 133 -6.86 8.45 -14.29
CA LEU A 133 -6.37 8.77 -12.96
C LEU A 133 -7.16 9.91 -12.32
N ALA A 134 -7.40 11.00 -13.06
CA ALA A 134 -8.20 12.13 -12.59
C ALA A 134 -9.61 11.68 -12.18
N ARG A 135 -10.31 10.94 -13.07
CA ARG A 135 -11.67 10.43 -12.78
C ARG A 135 -11.71 9.48 -11.60
N LEU A 136 -10.70 8.63 -11.46
CA LEU A 136 -10.60 7.70 -10.33
C LEU A 136 -10.44 8.47 -9.03
N ILE A 137 -9.50 9.42 -8.95
CA ILE A 137 -9.30 10.26 -7.76
C ILE A 137 -10.58 11.05 -7.43
N ASP A 138 -11.22 11.64 -8.43
CA ASP A 138 -12.47 12.39 -8.25
C ASP A 138 -13.58 11.49 -7.68
N SER A 139 -13.63 10.19 -8.07
CA SER A 139 -14.63 9.25 -7.56
C SER A 139 -14.46 8.86 -6.08
N PHE A 140 -13.27 9.08 -5.51
CA PHE A 140 -12.92 8.78 -4.12
C PHE A 140 -12.72 10.04 -3.25
N GLN A 141 -13.17 11.21 -3.71
CA GLN A 141 -13.11 12.44 -2.90
C GLN A 141 -13.75 12.23 -1.52
N GLY A 142 -13.11 12.81 -0.49
CA GLY A 142 -13.49 12.65 0.91
C GLY A 142 -12.73 11.56 1.68
N PHE A 143 -12.07 10.62 0.99
CA PHE A 143 -11.18 9.64 1.62
C PHE A 143 -9.70 10.12 1.62
N PRO A 144 -8.84 9.59 2.52
CA PRO A 144 -7.43 9.93 2.55
C PRO A 144 -6.65 9.20 1.44
N LEU A 145 -6.62 9.76 0.23
CA LEU A 145 -6.05 9.09 -0.94
C LEU A 145 -4.53 9.21 -0.98
N VAL A 146 -3.84 8.13 -1.33
CA VAL A 146 -2.40 8.15 -1.62
C VAL A 146 -2.10 7.37 -2.90
N ILE A 147 -1.31 7.96 -3.80
CA ILE A 147 -1.03 7.44 -5.13
C ILE A 147 0.45 7.05 -5.22
N GLU A 148 0.71 5.83 -5.67
CA GLU A 148 2.04 5.31 -5.92
C GLU A 148 2.22 4.97 -7.39
N PHE A 149 3.20 5.60 -8.04
CA PHE A 149 3.58 5.26 -9.40
C PHE A 149 4.80 4.35 -9.41
N ARG A 150 4.76 3.29 -10.23
CA ARG A 150 5.93 2.45 -10.51
C ARG A 150 6.67 2.81 -11.79
N HIS A 151 6.20 3.80 -12.55
CA HIS A 151 6.87 4.26 -13.76
C HIS A 151 7.36 5.71 -13.60
N ARG A 152 8.62 5.97 -13.95
CA ARG A 152 9.25 7.28 -13.74
C ARG A 152 8.59 8.44 -14.51
N GLU A 153 7.88 8.15 -15.59
CA GLU A 153 7.21 9.17 -16.41
C GLU A 153 6.16 9.97 -15.64
N TRP A 154 5.66 9.47 -14.52
CA TRP A 154 4.70 10.18 -13.67
C TRP A 154 5.36 11.17 -12.70
N ILE A 155 6.67 11.14 -12.56
CA ILE A 155 7.42 12.03 -11.66
C ILE A 155 7.60 13.37 -12.36
N ARG A 156 6.56 14.20 -12.29
CA ARG A 156 6.48 15.51 -12.97
C ARG A 156 5.72 16.51 -12.09
N GLN A 157 6.11 17.77 -12.16
CA GLN A 157 5.44 18.84 -11.40
C GLN A 157 3.94 18.95 -11.72
N SER A 158 3.55 18.78 -12.98
CA SER A 158 2.13 18.82 -13.39
C SER A 158 1.30 17.70 -12.76
N VAL A 159 1.89 16.51 -12.55
CA VAL A 159 1.23 15.41 -11.84
C VAL A 159 1.07 15.78 -10.36
N PHE A 160 2.14 16.30 -9.74
CA PHE A 160 2.10 16.69 -8.33
C PHE A 160 1.06 17.76 -8.05
N SER A 161 0.99 18.80 -8.88
CA SER A 161 -0.04 19.84 -8.77
C SER A 161 -1.45 19.28 -8.99
N GLY A 162 -1.64 18.41 -9.99
CA GLY A 162 -2.95 17.81 -10.24
C GLY A 162 -3.44 16.86 -9.12
N LEU A 163 -2.51 16.21 -8.41
CA LEU A 163 -2.78 15.45 -7.19
C LEU A 163 -3.12 16.37 -6.01
N GLU A 164 -2.36 17.46 -5.83
CA GLU A 164 -2.58 18.49 -4.80
C GLU A 164 -3.97 19.11 -4.90
N GLU A 165 -4.36 19.55 -6.10
CA GLU A 165 -5.68 20.12 -6.41
C GLU A 165 -6.84 19.17 -6.08
N ARG A 166 -6.58 17.86 -6.10
CA ARG A 166 -7.57 16.81 -5.79
C ARG A 166 -7.42 16.22 -4.38
N GLY A 167 -6.56 16.80 -3.55
CA GLY A 167 -6.34 16.33 -2.18
C GLY A 167 -5.75 14.92 -2.07
N ALA A 168 -5.01 14.45 -3.08
CA ALA A 168 -4.43 13.10 -3.11
C ALA A 168 -2.90 13.11 -2.84
N GLY A 169 -2.45 12.37 -1.83
CA GLY A 169 -1.04 12.17 -1.47
C GLY A 169 -0.21 11.51 -2.57
N LEU A 170 1.07 11.88 -2.73
CA LEU A 170 2.05 11.04 -3.43
C LEU A 170 2.74 10.11 -2.41
N VAL A 171 2.88 8.83 -2.76
CA VAL A 171 3.64 7.87 -1.95
C VAL A 171 5.13 8.00 -2.21
N PHE A 172 5.90 8.18 -1.15
CA PHE A 172 7.36 8.14 -1.19
C PHE A 172 7.82 6.69 -1.11
N CYS A 173 8.42 6.19 -2.20
CA CYS A 173 8.91 4.82 -2.26
C CYS A 173 10.43 4.78 -2.12
N ASP A 174 10.92 4.00 -1.15
CA ASP A 174 12.27 3.47 -1.21
C ASP A 174 12.25 2.15 -1.99
N MET A 175 13.05 2.08 -3.04
CA MET A 175 13.11 0.94 -3.98
C MET A 175 14.46 0.93 -4.72
N PRO A 176 14.82 -0.18 -5.40
CA PRO A 176 16.08 -0.25 -6.15
C PRO A 176 16.15 0.83 -7.24
N ARG A 177 17.36 1.32 -7.52
CA ARG A 177 17.60 2.31 -8.59
C ARG A 177 17.65 1.62 -9.96
N LEU A 178 16.47 1.29 -10.49
CA LEU A 178 16.33 0.66 -11.80
C LEU A 178 15.85 1.66 -12.84
N LYS A 179 16.25 1.42 -14.10
CA LYS A 179 15.98 2.31 -15.24
C LYS A 179 14.55 2.86 -15.18
N ASN A 180 13.51 2.04 -15.20
CA ASN A 180 12.11 2.52 -15.33
C ASN A 180 11.41 2.94 -14.03
N LEU A 181 12.03 2.74 -12.87
CA LEU A 181 11.44 3.11 -11.59
C LEU A 181 11.66 4.60 -11.29
N PRO A 182 10.74 5.24 -10.54
CA PRO A 182 11.00 6.54 -9.94
C PRO A 182 12.28 6.52 -9.09
N ALA A 183 13.09 7.57 -9.20
CA ALA A 183 14.20 7.79 -8.27
C ALA A 183 13.64 8.39 -6.96
N GLY A 184 14.15 7.93 -5.80
CA GLY A 184 13.78 8.48 -4.49
C GLY A 184 14.23 9.92 -4.23
N ASN A 185 14.94 10.55 -5.16
CA ASN A 185 15.44 11.92 -5.03
C ASN A 185 14.45 12.90 -5.69
N PHE A 186 13.54 13.47 -4.89
CA PHE A 186 12.69 14.60 -5.30
C PHE A 186 13.40 15.97 -5.19
N SER A 187 14.73 15.97 -5.10
CA SER A 187 15.59 17.10 -4.68
C SER A 187 15.46 18.40 -5.48
N ASN A 188 14.79 18.40 -6.64
CA ASN A 188 14.63 19.58 -7.49
C ASN A 188 13.18 20.07 -7.67
N THR A 189 12.20 19.47 -6.99
CA THR A 189 10.82 19.98 -7.01
C THR A 189 10.56 20.87 -5.81
N ALA A 190 10.39 22.17 -6.05
CA ALA A 190 10.27 23.25 -5.05
C ALA A 190 9.06 23.13 -4.10
N LYS A 191 8.23 22.11 -4.25
CA LYS A 191 7.24 21.68 -3.25
C LYS A 191 7.33 20.16 -3.12
N SER A 192 7.70 19.68 -1.94
CA SER A 192 7.50 18.27 -1.59
C SER A 192 6.01 17.97 -1.69
N PRO A 193 5.58 16.91 -2.40
CA PRO A 193 4.18 16.54 -2.52
C PRO A 193 3.67 15.85 -1.23
N PHE A 194 3.89 16.48 -0.07
CA PHE A 194 3.05 16.26 1.10
C PHE A 194 1.67 16.83 0.75
N VAL A 195 0.96 16.12 -0.13
CA VAL A 195 -0.39 16.47 -0.51
C VAL A 195 -1.31 15.93 0.57
N GLY A 196 -2.05 16.84 1.22
CA GLY A 196 -2.81 16.55 2.43
C GLY A 196 -1.99 16.77 3.70
N LYS A 197 -2.54 16.40 4.87
CA LYS A 197 -1.87 16.60 6.16
C LYS A 197 -0.77 15.56 6.45
N ASN A 198 -0.73 14.46 5.71
CA ASN A 198 0.05 13.27 6.07
C ASN A 198 1.02 12.87 4.96
N ALA A 199 2.24 12.46 5.35
CA ALA A 199 3.18 11.78 4.48
C ALA A 199 2.91 10.27 4.46
N TYR A 200 3.03 9.63 3.30
CA TYR A 200 2.95 8.17 3.19
C TYR A 200 4.23 7.61 2.57
N ILE A 201 4.97 6.82 3.33
CA ILE A 201 6.26 6.24 2.93
C ILE A 201 6.10 4.71 2.83
N ARG A 202 6.61 4.12 1.75
CA ARG A 202 6.71 2.66 1.60
C ARG A 202 8.14 2.24 1.30
N LEU A 203 8.58 1.26 2.05
CA LEU A 203 9.95 0.76 2.02
C LEU A 203 9.96 -0.63 1.38
N HIS A 204 10.38 -0.73 0.11
CA HIS A 204 10.33 -1.97 -0.66
C HIS A 204 11.62 -2.79 -0.62
N GLY A 205 12.64 -2.34 0.11
CA GLY A 205 14.01 -2.85 0.00
C GLY A 205 14.69 -2.38 -1.28
N ARG A 206 15.96 -2.75 -1.46
CA ARG A 206 16.80 -2.31 -2.59
C ARG A 206 17.41 -3.45 -3.39
N ASN A 207 16.94 -4.67 -3.18
CA ASN A 207 17.37 -5.84 -3.95
C ASN A 207 16.91 -5.73 -5.42
N ALA A 208 17.84 -5.32 -6.29
CA ALA A 208 17.60 -5.13 -7.73
C ALA A 208 17.31 -6.46 -8.44
N ASP A 209 18.04 -7.52 -8.09
CA ASP A 209 17.95 -8.84 -8.73
C ASP A 209 16.61 -9.51 -8.47
N ALA A 210 16.09 -9.38 -7.24
CA ALA A 210 14.80 -9.93 -6.86
C ALA A 210 13.60 -9.08 -7.33
N TRP A 211 13.84 -7.86 -7.83
CA TRP A 211 12.77 -6.90 -8.12
C TRP A 211 11.79 -7.38 -9.20
N TYR A 212 12.33 -7.98 -10.26
CA TYR A 212 11.57 -8.56 -11.37
C TYR A 212 11.38 -10.07 -11.22
N ALA A 213 12.29 -10.78 -10.52
CA ALA A 213 12.18 -12.22 -10.33
C ALA A 213 10.95 -12.63 -9.49
N ALA A 214 10.55 -11.83 -8.50
CA ALA A 214 9.35 -12.11 -7.70
C ALA A 214 8.03 -11.99 -8.49
N SER A 215 8.02 -11.25 -9.61
CA SER A 215 6.88 -11.22 -10.55
C SER A 215 6.77 -12.52 -11.37
N ASP A 216 7.90 -13.13 -11.72
CA ASP A 216 7.95 -14.31 -12.57
C ASP A 216 7.64 -15.62 -11.83
N VAL A 217 7.91 -15.69 -10.52
CA VAL A 217 7.60 -16.88 -9.71
C VAL A 217 6.09 -17.16 -9.63
N LYS A 218 5.21 -16.16 -9.80
CA LYS A 218 3.75 -16.39 -9.84
C LYS A 218 3.25 -16.97 -11.18
N ASN A 219 4.08 -16.99 -12.22
CA ASN A 219 3.71 -17.51 -13.54
C ASN A 219 4.23 -18.94 -13.80
N ALA A 220 5.07 -19.50 -12.93
CA ALA A 220 5.60 -20.86 -13.07
C ALA A 220 4.93 -21.82 -12.08
N ALA A 221 3.79 -22.38 -12.47
CA ALA A 221 3.28 -23.61 -11.87
C ALA A 221 4.20 -24.77 -12.31
N GLY A 222 5.22 -25.09 -11.53
CA GLY A 222 6.07 -26.25 -11.82
C GLY A 222 7.31 -26.38 -10.94
N SER A 223 7.33 -27.45 -10.14
CA SER A 223 8.45 -28.06 -9.40
C SER A 223 8.74 -27.54 -7.97
N GLU A 224 8.50 -28.44 -7.02
CA GLU A 224 8.57 -28.30 -5.55
C GLU A 224 9.98 -28.42 -4.95
N LYS A 225 11.05 -28.20 -5.71
CA LYS A 225 12.43 -28.36 -5.18
C LYS A 225 13.29 -27.13 -5.46
N ASP A 226 13.05 -26.05 -4.72
CA ASP A 226 14.09 -25.15 -4.13
C ASP A 226 13.49 -23.96 -3.35
N LEU A 227 12.45 -24.22 -2.53
CA LEU A 227 11.61 -23.16 -1.96
C LEU A 227 12.21 -22.42 -0.75
N SER A 228 13.44 -22.74 -0.33
CA SER A 228 14.06 -22.09 0.84
C SER A 228 14.80 -20.78 0.52
N GLU A 229 15.30 -20.61 -0.70
CA GLU A 229 16.07 -19.43 -1.12
C GLU A 229 15.28 -18.44 -1.98
N LYS A 230 14.15 -18.87 -2.57
CA LYS A 230 13.26 -18.05 -3.40
C LYS A 230 12.06 -17.52 -2.63
N ASN A 231 12.26 -17.10 -1.38
CA ASN A 231 11.19 -16.47 -0.62
C ASN A 231 10.86 -15.09 -1.22
N GLY A 232 9.58 -14.78 -1.37
CA GLY A 232 9.12 -13.44 -1.80
C GLY A 232 9.58 -12.30 -0.89
N SER A 233 10.15 -12.61 0.28
CA SER A 233 10.82 -11.68 1.18
C SER A 233 12.17 -11.16 0.67
N CYS A 234 12.82 -11.85 -0.29
CA CYS A 234 14.11 -11.45 -0.85
C CYS A 234 14.06 -10.05 -1.50
N ARG A 235 12.90 -9.65 -2.03
CA ARG A 235 12.64 -8.30 -2.56
C ARG A 235 12.86 -7.20 -1.52
N TYR A 236 12.48 -7.46 -0.27
CA TYR A 236 12.57 -6.51 0.84
C TYR A 236 13.92 -6.55 1.56
N ARG A 237 14.87 -7.39 1.11
CA ARG A 237 16.24 -7.34 1.62
C ARG A 237 16.85 -5.99 1.23
N TYR A 238 17.37 -5.31 2.24
CA TYR A 238 18.34 -4.25 2.02
C TYR A 238 19.68 -4.92 1.81
N ASP A 239 20.24 -4.73 0.63
CA ASP A 239 21.64 -5.03 0.46
C ASP A 239 22.41 -3.90 1.17
N TYR A 240 22.79 -4.15 2.43
CA TYR A 240 23.72 -3.29 3.18
C TYR A 240 25.17 -3.72 2.91
N SER A 241 25.46 -4.53 1.89
CA SER A 241 26.86 -4.75 1.52
C SER A 241 27.44 -3.42 1.07
N ASP A 242 28.37 -2.89 1.88
CA ASP A 242 29.10 -1.66 1.60
C ASP A 242 29.61 -1.67 0.15
N SER A 243 29.14 -0.70 -0.63
CA SER A 243 29.70 -0.33 -1.95
C SER A 243 30.62 0.86 -1.80
#